data_AF-A0A7C5PXI7-F1
#
_entry.id   AF-A0A7C5PXI7-F1
#
_cell.length_a   1.000
_cell.length_b   1.000
_cell.length_c   1.000
_cell.angle_alpha   90.00
_cell.angle_beta   90.00
_cell.angle_gamma   90.00
#
_symmetry.space_group_name_H-M   'P 1'
#
loop_
_entity.id
_entity.type
_entity.pdbx_description
1 polymer ?
#
loop_
_entity_poly.entity_id
_entity_poly.type
_entity_poly.pdbx_seq_one_letter_code
_entity_poly.pdbx_strand_id
1 'polypeptide(L)'
;MPLAGQVSAKGITALLETMMNMPLILLAILVFTVLAYMLAYRRAHQRPQTELKSLPRYYGYMAALWAGLPALLLIFVWLALEPRLLDQELLASLPESVLSQTKEHQSLALNDIKLKIESGQFDQDPAIEKAIEVYRRHKQQGSMLLFGLVIALGFSALAFASSRALLRRHARIGVERVMLLLLMASSAIAIVTTVGIVLSVLFESLRFFQAVSLFDFMFGLEWSPQTAIRADQVGSSGSFGAVPLFVGTMLISAIALLIAVPVGLMSAIYLSEYASRRLRNFAKPMLEILAGIPTVVYGFFAALTVAPLVRNLGQSIGLDVSSESALAAGVVMGVMIIPFVSSLSDDVINAVPQALRDGSLALGATPSETVRQVIIPAAL
;
A
#
# COMPACT_ATOMS: atom_id res chain seq x y z
N MET A 1 -38.24 -17.22 29.61
CA MET A 1 -37.03 -17.88 29.07
C MET A 1 -37.44 -18.87 27.98
N PRO A 2 -37.60 -18.41 26.73
CA PRO A 2 -36.88 -19.06 25.63
C PRO A 2 -36.38 -18.10 24.52
N LEU A 3 -36.48 -16.78 24.69
CA LEU A 3 -36.21 -15.80 23.62
C LEU A 3 -34.74 -15.41 23.44
N ALA A 4 -33.86 -15.69 24.41
CA ALA A 4 -32.45 -15.27 24.35
C ALA A 4 -31.57 -16.17 23.44
N GLY A 5 -31.94 -17.44 23.24
CA GLY A 5 -31.13 -18.40 22.47
C GLY A 5 -31.32 -18.34 20.95
N GLN A 6 -32.49 -17.89 20.46
CA GLN A 6 -32.77 -17.80 19.02
C GLN A 6 -32.28 -16.50 18.37
N VAL A 7 -32.01 -15.46 19.16
CA VAL A 7 -31.63 -14.12 18.67
C VAL A 7 -30.12 -14.02 18.41
N SER A 8 -29.29 -14.73 19.18
CA SER A 8 -27.82 -14.76 19.00
C SER A 8 -27.38 -15.53 17.74
N ALA A 9 -28.07 -16.63 17.41
CA ALA A 9 -27.76 -17.42 16.21
C ALA A 9 -28.02 -16.64 14.91
N LYS A 10 -29.10 -15.85 14.86
CA LYS A 10 -29.47 -15.04 13.69
C LYS A 10 -28.47 -13.92 13.38
N GLY A 11 -27.90 -13.28 14.40
CA GLY A 11 -26.89 -12.23 14.23
C GLY A 11 -25.57 -12.78 13.66
N ILE A 12 -25.14 -13.94 14.14
CA ILE A 12 -23.92 -14.61 13.68
C ILE A 12 -24.10 -15.17 12.25
N THR A 13 -25.26 -15.75 11.92
CA THR A 13 -25.54 -16.20 10.55
C THR A 13 -25.64 -15.03 9.57
N ALA A 14 -26.21 -13.89 9.97
CA ALA A 14 -26.28 -12.70 9.12
C ALA A 14 -24.90 -12.08 8.85
N LEU A 15 -24.00 -12.08 9.84
CA LEU A 15 -22.60 -11.68 9.69
C LEU A 15 -21.83 -12.63 8.78
N LEU A 16 -22.01 -13.94 8.94
CA LEU A 16 -21.41 -14.95 8.07
C LEU A 16 -21.92 -14.85 6.63
N GLU A 17 -23.21 -14.59 6.41
CA GLU A 17 -23.78 -14.39 5.07
C GLU A 17 -23.27 -13.11 4.39
N THR A 18 -23.07 -12.01 5.12
CA THR A 18 -22.52 -10.78 4.55
C THR A 18 -21.02 -10.89 4.24
N MET A 19 -20.25 -11.61 5.06
CA MET A 19 -18.81 -11.84 4.82
C MET A 19 -18.55 -12.85 3.69
N MET A 20 -19.46 -13.78 3.44
CA MET A 20 -19.25 -14.86 2.48
C MET A 20 -19.61 -14.50 1.02
N ASN A 21 -20.34 -13.40 0.80
CA ASN A 21 -20.84 -13.04 -0.54
C ASN A 21 -19.80 -12.41 -1.47
N MET A 22 -18.93 -11.50 -0.98
CA MET A 22 -17.94 -10.84 -1.85
C MET A 22 -16.88 -11.81 -2.39
N PRO A 23 -16.27 -12.69 -1.58
CA PRO A 23 -15.37 -13.72 -2.10
C PRO A 23 -16.06 -14.65 -3.11
N LEU A 24 -17.32 -15.01 -2.87
CA LEU A 24 -18.10 -15.86 -3.78
C LEU A 24 -18.39 -15.18 -5.12
N ILE A 25 -18.75 -13.89 -5.11
CA ILE A 25 -18.96 -13.09 -6.32
C ILE A 25 -17.65 -13.02 -7.13
N LEU A 26 -16.52 -12.74 -6.49
CA LEU A 26 -15.21 -12.68 -7.15
C LEU A 26 -14.82 -14.05 -7.73
N LEU A 27 -15.06 -15.12 -6.98
CA LEU A 27 -14.86 -16.49 -7.45
C LEU A 27 -15.74 -16.80 -8.66
N ALA A 28 -17.02 -16.40 -8.63
CA ALA A 28 -17.94 -16.59 -9.75
C ALA A 28 -17.42 -15.88 -11.01
N ILE A 29 -16.98 -14.62 -10.90
CA ILE A 29 -16.38 -13.88 -12.04
C ILE A 29 -15.16 -14.61 -12.57
N LEU A 30 -14.26 -15.07 -11.70
CA LEU A 30 -13.08 -15.81 -12.11
C LEU A 30 -13.46 -17.09 -12.86
N VAL A 31 -14.40 -17.86 -12.32
CA VAL A 31 -14.89 -19.10 -12.94
C VAL A 31 -15.51 -18.82 -14.31
N PHE A 32 -16.42 -17.86 -14.43
CA PHE A 32 -17.03 -17.51 -15.73
C PHE A 32 -16.00 -17.00 -16.73
N THR A 33 -15.02 -16.21 -16.29
CA THR A 33 -13.93 -15.70 -17.13
C THR A 33 -13.07 -16.84 -17.68
N VAL A 34 -12.67 -17.79 -16.83
CA VAL A 34 -11.87 -18.96 -17.22
C VAL A 34 -12.69 -19.90 -18.12
N LEU A 35 -13.96 -20.16 -17.79
CA LEU A 35 -14.82 -21.00 -18.62
C LEU A 35 -15.06 -20.38 -20.01
N ALA A 36 -15.31 -19.07 -20.08
CA ALA A 36 -15.47 -18.35 -21.35
C ALA A 36 -14.19 -18.43 -22.19
N TYR A 37 -13.02 -18.25 -21.57
CA TYR A 37 -11.72 -18.42 -22.23
C TYR A 37 -11.56 -19.83 -22.80
N MET A 38 -11.73 -20.86 -21.96
CA MET A 38 -11.54 -22.26 -22.35
C MET A 38 -12.50 -22.67 -23.46
N LEU A 39 -13.77 -22.28 -23.36
CA LEU A 39 -14.79 -22.59 -24.35
C LEU A 39 -14.48 -21.96 -25.72
N ALA A 40 -14.17 -20.65 -25.74
CA ALA A 40 -13.83 -19.96 -26.98
C ALA A 40 -12.53 -20.48 -27.60
N TYR A 41 -11.51 -20.75 -26.78
CA TYR A 41 -10.24 -21.31 -27.23
C TYR A 41 -10.41 -22.71 -27.84
N ARG A 42 -11.10 -23.64 -27.15
CA ARG A 42 -11.33 -25.00 -27.64
C ARG A 42 -12.07 -25.00 -28.98
N ARG A 43 -13.10 -24.16 -29.11
CA ARG A 43 -13.88 -24.05 -30.36
C ARG A 43 -13.06 -23.47 -31.51
N ALA A 44 -12.23 -22.46 -31.24
CA ALA A 44 -11.36 -21.90 -32.26
C ALA A 44 -10.25 -22.89 -32.65
N HIS A 45 -9.70 -23.66 -31.71
CA HIS A 45 -8.63 -24.62 -31.98
C HIS A 45 -9.09 -25.83 -32.82
N GLN A 46 -10.35 -26.25 -32.68
CA GLN A 46 -10.94 -27.34 -33.47
C GLN A 46 -11.29 -26.94 -34.91
N ARG A 47 -11.16 -25.65 -35.27
CA ARG A 47 -11.47 -25.14 -36.61
C ARG A 47 -10.20 -25.01 -37.45
N PRO A 48 -10.27 -25.28 -38.76
CA PRO A 48 -9.13 -25.07 -39.64
C PRO A 48 -8.75 -23.59 -39.65
N GLN A 49 -7.44 -23.32 -39.67
CA GLN A 49 -6.91 -21.95 -39.56
C GLN A 49 -7.36 -21.04 -40.72
N THR A 50 -7.70 -21.61 -41.87
CA THR A 50 -8.26 -20.92 -43.04
C THR A 50 -9.65 -20.30 -42.79
N GLU A 51 -10.42 -20.82 -41.83
CA GLU A 51 -11.72 -20.27 -41.44
C GLU A 51 -11.63 -19.16 -40.39
N LEU A 52 -10.47 -18.97 -39.77
CA LEU A 52 -10.27 -18.04 -38.65
C LEU A 52 -9.53 -16.78 -39.09
N LYS A 53 -9.96 -15.64 -38.56
CA LYS A 53 -9.34 -14.33 -38.83
C LYS A 53 -8.23 -13.96 -37.83
N SER A 54 -8.00 -14.78 -36.82
CA SER A 54 -7.03 -14.56 -35.74
C SER A 54 -6.59 -15.91 -35.15
N LEU A 55 -5.47 -15.93 -34.41
CA LEU A 55 -5.04 -17.15 -33.71
C LEU A 55 -6.08 -17.56 -32.64
N PRO A 56 -6.29 -18.87 -32.40
CA PRO A 56 -7.26 -19.38 -31.42
C PRO A 56 -7.19 -18.74 -30.04
N ARG A 57 -5.98 -18.39 -29.57
CA ARG A 57 -5.76 -17.73 -28.27
C ARG A 57 -6.46 -16.38 -28.14
N TYR A 58 -6.53 -15.58 -29.22
CA TYR A 58 -7.19 -14.26 -29.19
C TYR A 58 -8.70 -14.36 -29.00
N TYR A 59 -9.35 -15.41 -29.50
CA TYR A 59 -10.77 -15.64 -29.24
C TYR A 59 -11.03 -15.98 -27.77
N GLY A 60 -10.13 -16.77 -27.16
CA GLY A 60 -10.12 -17.00 -25.71
C GLY A 60 -9.99 -15.69 -24.93
N TYR A 61 -8.96 -14.87 -25.23
CA TYR A 61 -8.76 -13.58 -24.55
C TYR A 61 -9.96 -12.64 -24.73
N MET A 62 -10.54 -12.57 -25.91
CA MET A 62 -11.71 -11.71 -26.14
C MET A 62 -12.92 -12.18 -25.34
N ALA A 63 -13.18 -13.49 -25.27
CA ALA A 63 -14.26 -14.05 -24.46
C ALA A 63 -14.04 -13.81 -22.96
N ALA A 64 -12.81 -13.97 -22.49
CA ALA A 64 -12.44 -13.66 -21.11
C ALA A 64 -12.69 -12.18 -20.76
N LEU A 65 -12.29 -11.25 -21.64
CA LEU A 65 -12.51 -9.82 -21.43
C LEU A 65 -13.99 -9.45 -21.42
N TRP A 66 -14.81 -10.08 -22.28
CA TRP A 66 -16.26 -9.87 -22.30
C TRP A 66 -16.98 -10.46 -21.09
N ALA A 67 -16.42 -11.49 -20.45
CA ALA A 67 -16.96 -12.05 -19.20
C ALA A 67 -16.52 -11.25 -17.97
N GLY A 68 -15.22 -10.96 -17.87
CA GLY A 68 -14.63 -10.35 -16.68
C GLY A 68 -14.86 -8.85 -16.58
N LEU A 69 -14.62 -8.09 -17.66
CA LEU A 69 -14.61 -6.62 -17.59
C LEU A 69 -15.98 -6.02 -17.23
N PRO A 70 -17.11 -6.43 -17.84
CA PRO A 70 -18.43 -5.91 -17.47
C PRO A 70 -18.84 -6.29 -16.04
N ALA A 71 -18.48 -7.50 -15.59
CA ALA A 71 -18.78 -7.94 -14.23
C ALA A 71 -17.97 -7.17 -13.18
N LEU A 72 -16.68 -6.90 -13.45
CA LEU A 72 -15.85 -6.03 -12.61
C LEU A 72 -16.36 -4.59 -12.59
N LEU A 73 -16.80 -4.06 -13.74
CA LEU A 73 -17.40 -2.73 -13.82
C LEU A 73 -18.70 -2.66 -13.02
N LEU A 74 -19.54 -3.70 -13.08
CA LEU A 74 -20.76 -3.80 -12.26
C LEU A 74 -20.43 -3.74 -10.76
N ILE A 75 -19.43 -4.50 -10.30
CA ILE A 75 -18.99 -4.45 -8.90
C ILE A 75 -18.47 -3.05 -8.54
N PHE A 76 -17.66 -2.45 -9.41
CA PHE A 76 -17.11 -1.12 -9.14
C PHE A 76 -18.22 -0.08 -8.98
N VAL A 77 -19.21 -0.10 -9.88
CA VAL A 77 -20.40 0.77 -9.81
C VAL A 77 -21.19 0.46 -8.53
N TRP A 78 -21.40 -0.81 -8.21
CA TRP A 78 -22.11 -1.23 -7.00
C TRP A 78 -21.42 -0.72 -5.73
N LEU A 79 -20.10 -0.89 -5.60
CA LEU A 79 -19.31 -0.42 -4.45
C LEU A 79 -19.37 1.11 -4.28
N ALA A 80 -19.53 1.86 -5.37
CA ALA A 80 -19.66 3.31 -5.33
C ALA A 80 -21.09 3.78 -4.95
N LEU A 81 -22.12 3.03 -5.33
CA LEU A 81 -23.53 3.41 -5.12
C LEU A 81 -24.15 2.83 -3.84
N GLU A 82 -23.83 1.59 -3.49
CA GLU A 82 -24.44 0.87 -2.36
C GLU A 82 -24.35 1.66 -1.04
N PRO A 83 -23.18 2.19 -0.62
CA PRO A 83 -23.11 2.94 0.64
C PRO A 83 -24.01 4.18 0.65
N ARG A 84 -24.13 4.87 -0.50
CA ARG A 84 -24.94 6.09 -0.61
C ARG A 84 -26.43 5.79 -0.49
N LEU A 85 -26.88 4.68 -1.10
CA LEU A 85 -28.27 4.26 -1.04
C LEU A 85 -28.62 3.75 0.36
N LEU A 86 -27.76 2.93 0.96
CA LEU A 86 -27.97 2.41 2.30
C LEU A 86 -27.97 3.51 3.37
N ASP A 87 -27.13 4.54 3.23
CA ASP A 87 -27.08 5.67 4.16
C ASP A 87 -28.35 6.53 4.11
N GLN A 88 -28.90 6.74 2.91
CA GLN A 88 -30.16 7.49 2.75
C GLN A 88 -31.35 6.76 3.37
N GLU A 89 -31.44 5.45 3.15
CA GLU A 89 -32.47 4.60 3.74
C GLU A 89 -32.30 4.47 5.26
N LEU A 90 -31.06 4.34 5.75
CA LEU A 90 -30.77 4.31 7.18
C LEU A 90 -31.23 5.60 7.85
N LEU A 91 -30.85 6.77 7.31
CA LEU A 91 -31.29 8.07 7.80
C LEU A 91 -32.81 8.21 7.84
N ALA A 92 -33.51 7.75 6.81
CA ALA A 92 -34.97 7.79 6.75
C ALA A 92 -35.64 6.88 7.80
N SER A 93 -34.94 5.84 8.27
CA SER A 93 -35.43 4.90 9.28
C SER A 93 -35.13 5.30 10.73
N LEU A 94 -34.34 6.37 10.95
CA LEU A 94 -33.96 6.81 12.28
C LEU A 94 -35.08 7.58 13.00
N PRO A 95 -35.13 7.55 14.35
CA PRO A 95 -36.10 8.30 15.13
C PRO A 95 -35.93 9.82 14.96
N GLU A 96 -37.03 10.58 15.09
CA GLU A 96 -37.03 12.05 15.06
C GLU A 96 -36.11 12.69 16.13
N SER A 97 -35.82 11.97 17.22
CA SER A 97 -34.89 12.38 18.27
C SER A 97 -33.43 12.49 17.80
N VAL A 98 -33.06 11.72 16.75
CA VAL A 98 -31.72 11.79 16.12
C VAL A 98 -31.75 12.77 14.96
N LEU A 99 -32.86 12.82 14.20
CA LEU A 99 -33.04 13.72 13.06
C LEU A 99 -33.14 15.20 13.43
N SER A 100 -33.52 15.52 14.67
CA SER A 100 -33.62 16.90 15.16
C SER A 100 -32.28 17.47 15.67
N GLN A 101 -31.23 16.65 15.78
CA GLN A 101 -29.90 17.09 16.23
C GLN A 101 -29.10 17.77 15.11
N THR A 102 -28.05 18.52 15.48
CA THR A 102 -27.11 19.13 14.53
C THR A 102 -26.51 18.08 13.59
N LYS A 103 -26.22 18.45 12.33
CA LYS A 103 -25.62 17.57 11.31
C LYS A 103 -24.37 16.80 11.78
N GLU A 104 -23.58 17.40 12.68
CA GLU A 104 -22.40 16.77 13.28
C GLU A 104 -22.75 15.65 14.26
N HIS A 105 -23.79 15.83 15.08
CA HIS A 105 -24.26 14.79 15.98
C HIS A 105 -24.97 13.66 15.21
N GLN A 106 -25.65 13.98 14.11
CA GLN A 106 -26.24 12.99 13.21
C GLN A 106 -25.19 12.09 12.55
N SER A 107 -24.09 12.65 12.06
CA SER A 107 -23.01 11.87 11.43
C SER A 107 -22.27 10.99 12.42
N LEU A 108 -22.09 11.45 13.66
CA LEU A 108 -21.54 10.64 14.76
C LEU A 108 -22.48 9.50 15.14
N ALA A 109 -23.78 9.77 15.29
CA ALA A 109 -24.78 8.74 15.59
C ALA A 109 -24.86 7.68 14.48
N LEU A 110 -24.81 8.09 13.21
CA LEU A 110 -24.76 7.16 12.07
C LEU A 110 -23.52 6.26 12.12
N ASN A 111 -22.35 6.82 12.44
CA ASN A 111 -21.12 6.02 12.54
C ASN A 111 -21.16 5.04 13.71
N ASP A 112 -21.70 5.44 14.87
CA ASP A 112 -21.92 4.53 16.01
C ASP A 112 -22.86 3.37 15.64
N ILE A 113 -23.97 3.66 14.94
CA ILE A 113 -24.91 2.64 14.46
C ILE A 113 -24.23 1.70 13.44
N LYS A 114 -23.44 2.23 12.51
CA LYS A 114 -22.66 1.42 11.55
C LYS A 114 -21.65 0.52 12.24
N LEU A 115 -20.95 1.03 13.25
CA LEU A 115 -20.01 0.23 14.06
C LEU A 115 -20.76 -0.90 14.79
N LYS A 116 -21.92 -0.62 15.39
CA LYS A 116 -22.77 -1.63 16.02
C LYS A 116 -23.27 -2.68 15.04
N ILE A 117 -23.63 -2.27 13.81
CA ILE A 117 -24.03 -3.17 12.72
C ILE A 117 -22.89 -4.15 12.39
N GLU A 118 -21.66 -3.65 12.25
CA GLU A 118 -20.47 -4.43 11.92
C GLU A 118 -20.00 -5.32 13.08
N SER A 119 -20.07 -4.82 14.32
CA SER A 119 -19.67 -5.57 15.52
C SER A 119 -20.74 -6.58 15.97
N GLY A 120 -21.93 -6.57 15.38
CA GLY A 120 -23.05 -7.43 15.76
C GLY A 120 -23.60 -7.13 17.16
N GLN A 121 -23.39 -5.91 17.68
CA GLN A 121 -23.91 -5.50 18.98
C GLN A 121 -25.38 -5.08 18.82
N PHE A 122 -26.20 -5.44 19.81
CA PHE A 122 -27.63 -5.09 19.87
C PHE A 122 -27.78 -3.76 20.61
N ASP A 123 -28.67 -2.90 20.12
CA ASP A 123 -29.00 -1.66 20.82
C ASP A 123 -30.15 -1.87 21.81
N GLN A 124 -30.16 -1.10 22.89
CA GLN A 124 -31.24 -1.13 23.89
C GLN A 124 -32.47 -0.34 23.40
N ASP A 125 -32.28 0.60 22.48
CA ASP A 125 -33.38 1.34 21.86
C ASP A 125 -34.06 0.51 20.76
N PRO A 126 -35.34 0.11 20.93
CA PRO A 126 -36.08 -0.68 19.93
C PRO A 126 -36.19 0.01 18.56
N ALA A 127 -36.14 1.34 18.52
CA ALA A 127 -36.23 2.09 17.28
C ALA A 127 -34.91 2.04 16.48
N ILE A 128 -33.77 2.06 17.18
CA ILE A 128 -32.44 1.89 16.57
C ILE A 128 -32.25 0.44 16.10
N GLU A 129 -32.67 -0.53 16.90
CA GLU A 129 -32.58 -1.95 16.52
C GLU A 129 -33.41 -2.25 15.25
N LYS A 130 -34.60 -1.63 15.13
CA LYS A 130 -35.42 -1.74 13.90
C LYS A 130 -34.73 -1.12 12.68
N ALA A 131 -34.06 0.02 12.84
CA ALA A 131 -33.27 0.64 11.77
C ALA A 131 -32.07 -0.24 11.35
N ILE A 132 -31.41 -0.87 12.31
CA ILE A 132 -30.32 -1.85 12.08
C ILE A 132 -30.83 -3.07 11.30
N GLU A 133 -32.01 -3.61 11.65
CA GLU A 133 -32.60 -4.75 10.95
C GLU A 133 -32.97 -4.40 9.50
N VAL A 134 -33.58 -3.22 9.29
CA VAL A 134 -33.89 -2.69 7.96
C VAL A 134 -32.62 -2.56 7.13
N TYR A 135 -31.57 -1.94 7.67
CA TYR A 135 -30.28 -1.80 6.99
C TYR A 135 -29.68 -3.15 6.60
N ARG A 136 -29.62 -4.12 7.53
CA ARG A 136 -29.10 -5.47 7.25
C ARG A 136 -29.89 -6.16 6.15
N ARG A 137 -31.21 -6.06 6.18
CA ARG A 137 -32.09 -6.65 5.14
C ARG A 137 -31.82 -6.04 3.77
N HIS A 138 -31.74 -4.71 3.67
CA HIS A 138 -31.46 -4.04 2.41
C HIS A 138 -30.05 -4.35 1.89
N LYS A 139 -29.05 -4.41 2.78
CA LYS A 139 -27.68 -4.83 2.43
C LYS A 139 -27.64 -6.28 1.91
N GLN A 140 -28.33 -7.20 2.58
CA GLN A 140 -28.42 -8.60 2.15
C GLN A 140 -29.13 -8.74 0.79
N GLN A 141 -30.27 -8.06 0.61
CA GLN A 141 -31.00 -8.04 -0.66
C GLN A 141 -30.14 -7.47 -1.79
N GLY A 142 -29.44 -6.36 -1.53
CA GLY A 142 -28.52 -5.75 -2.49
C GLY A 142 -27.41 -6.71 -2.90
N SER A 143 -26.79 -7.39 -1.95
CA SER A 143 -25.76 -8.40 -2.22
C SER A 143 -26.29 -9.58 -3.06
N MET A 144 -27.50 -10.07 -2.77
CA MET A 144 -28.15 -11.13 -3.56
C MET A 144 -28.46 -10.66 -5.00
N LEU A 145 -28.93 -9.42 -5.17
CA LEU A 145 -29.18 -8.83 -6.48
C LEU A 145 -27.89 -8.70 -7.29
N LEU A 146 -26.80 -8.20 -6.67
CA LEU A 146 -25.50 -8.11 -7.31
C LEU A 146 -25.00 -9.49 -7.76
N PHE A 147 -25.09 -10.50 -6.88
CA PHE A 147 -24.71 -11.87 -7.23
C PHE A 147 -25.53 -12.39 -8.41
N GLY A 148 -26.85 -12.23 -8.39
CA GLY A 148 -27.74 -12.62 -9.49
C GLY A 148 -27.38 -11.94 -10.82
N LEU A 149 -27.07 -10.63 -10.79
CA LEU A 149 -26.64 -9.88 -11.97
C LEU A 149 -25.29 -10.39 -12.52
N VAL A 150 -24.33 -10.70 -11.64
CA VAL A 150 -23.03 -11.27 -12.03
C VAL A 150 -23.19 -12.64 -12.68
N ILE A 151 -24.05 -13.50 -12.11
CA ILE A 151 -24.35 -14.81 -12.70
C ILE A 151 -25.01 -14.65 -14.09
N ALA A 152 -25.98 -13.75 -14.22
CA ALA A 152 -26.66 -13.47 -15.49
C ALA A 152 -25.67 -12.96 -16.56
N LEU A 153 -24.79 -12.03 -16.19
CA LEU A 153 -23.70 -11.55 -17.05
C LEU A 153 -22.76 -12.70 -17.44
N GLY A 154 -22.37 -13.54 -16.48
CA GLY A 154 -21.53 -14.73 -16.73
C GLY A 154 -22.12 -15.69 -17.75
N PHE A 155 -23.41 -16.03 -17.63
CA PHE A 155 -24.10 -16.87 -18.61
C PHE A 155 -24.22 -16.20 -19.98
N SER A 156 -24.52 -14.91 -20.03
CA SER A 156 -24.54 -14.16 -21.30
C SER A 156 -23.18 -14.17 -21.99
N ALA A 157 -22.09 -14.07 -21.21
CA ALA A 157 -20.73 -14.10 -21.72
C ALA A 157 -20.35 -15.51 -22.22
N LEU A 158 -20.77 -16.57 -21.54
CA LEU A 158 -20.61 -17.95 -22.01
C LEU A 158 -21.41 -18.20 -23.31
N ALA A 159 -22.65 -17.71 -23.39
CA ALA A 159 -23.45 -17.79 -24.61
C ALA A 159 -22.75 -17.09 -25.77
N PHE A 160 -22.21 -15.88 -25.54
CA PHE A 160 -21.40 -15.16 -26.51
C PHE A 160 -20.11 -15.91 -26.89
N ALA A 161 -19.40 -16.48 -25.92
CA ALA A 161 -18.19 -17.30 -26.13
C ALA A 161 -18.46 -18.55 -26.98
N SER A 162 -19.66 -19.10 -26.87
CA SER A 162 -20.12 -20.25 -27.65
C SER A 162 -20.64 -19.89 -29.06
N SER A 163 -20.84 -18.60 -29.34
CA SER A 163 -21.52 -18.13 -30.56
C SER A 163 -20.62 -18.18 -31.80
N ARG A 164 -21.22 -18.45 -32.97
CA ARG A 164 -20.52 -18.32 -34.28
C ARG A 164 -20.13 -16.86 -34.59
N ALA A 165 -20.79 -15.90 -33.95
CA ALA A 165 -20.51 -14.47 -34.12
C ALA A 165 -19.10 -14.11 -33.59
N LEU A 166 -18.66 -14.74 -32.50
CA LEU A 166 -17.31 -14.53 -31.96
C LEU A 166 -16.23 -14.94 -32.96
N LEU A 167 -16.35 -16.12 -33.55
CA LEU A 167 -15.36 -16.68 -34.50
C LEU A 167 -15.24 -15.86 -35.79
N ARG A 168 -16.31 -15.16 -36.20
CA ARG A 168 -16.32 -14.29 -37.40
C ARG A 168 -15.62 -12.93 -37.18
N ARG A 169 -15.34 -12.54 -35.93
CA ARG A 169 -14.69 -11.27 -35.59
C ARG A 169 -13.17 -11.33 -35.69
N HIS A 170 -12.56 -10.17 -35.90
CA HIS A 170 -11.11 -9.98 -35.78
C HIS A 170 -10.74 -9.89 -34.29
N ALA A 171 -10.65 -11.04 -33.63
CA ALA A 171 -10.46 -11.10 -32.18
C ALA A 171 -9.18 -10.41 -31.70
N ARG A 172 -8.10 -10.46 -32.50
CA ARG A 172 -6.85 -9.74 -32.18
C ARG A 172 -7.08 -8.23 -32.04
N ILE A 173 -7.69 -7.59 -33.04
CA ILE A 173 -7.96 -6.14 -33.04
C ILE A 173 -8.88 -5.76 -31.87
N GLY A 174 -9.86 -6.60 -31.55
CA GLY A 174 -10.75 -6.39 -30.41
C GLY A 174 -10.02 -6.40 -29.07
N VAL A 175 -9.18 -7.42 -28.84
CA VAL A 175 -8.37 -7.54 -27.61
C VAL A 175 -7.36 -6.38 -27.51
N GLU A 176 -6.63 -6.09 -28.58
CA GLU A 176 -5.67 -4.98 -28.62
C GLU A 176 -6.35 -3.64 -28.30
N ARG A 177 -7.54 -3.38 -28.85
CA ARG A 177 -8.29 -2.15 -28.56
C ARG A 177 -8.71 -2.06 -27.08
N VAL A 178 -9.18 -3.15 -26.48
CA VAL A 178 -9.55 -3.17 -25.05
C VAL A 178 -8.32 -2.95 -24.18
N MET A 179 -7.19 -3.62 -24.47
CA MET A 179 -5.94 -3.44 -23.74
C MET A 179 -5.43 -2.00 -23.86
N LEU A 180 -5.42 -1.43 -25.05
CA LEU A 180 -5.04 -0.04 -25.26
C LEU A 180 -5.96 0.93 -24.51
N LEU A 181 -7.27 0.69 -24.47
CA LEU A 181 -8.20 1.51 -23.70
C LEU A 181 -7.93 1.41 -22.18
N LEU A 182 -7.65 0.21 -21.66
CA LEU A 182 -7.31 0.03 -20.25
C LEU A 182 -5.99 0.73 -19.89
N LEU A 183 -4.97 0.62 -20.74
CA LEU A 183 -3.69 1.31 -20.55
C LEU A 183 -3.84 2.83 -20.65
N MET A 184 -4.64 3.33 -21.60
CA MET A 184 -4.94 4.77 -21.72
C MET A 184 -5.72 5.28 -20.50
N ALA A 185 -6.74 4.53 -20.04
CA ALA A 185 -7.50 4.89 -18.85
C ALA A 185 -6.63 4.89 -17.59
N SER A 186 -5.79 3.87 -17.41
CA SER A 186 -4.85 3.80 -16.29
C SER A 186 -3.85 4.96 -16.27
N SER A 187 -3.27 5.28 -17.43
CA SER A 187 -2.36 6.43 -17.58
C SER A 187 -3.07 7.75 -17.32
N ALA A 188 -4.28 7.94 -17.87
CA ALA A 188 -5.08 9.13 -17.63
C ALA A 188 -5.43 9.33 -16.15
N ILE A 189 -5.82 8.26 -15.44
CA ILE A 189 -6.05 8.29 -13.99
C ILE A 189 -4.77 8.71 -13.27
N ALA A 190 -3.62 8.10 -13.58
CA ALA A 190 -2.35 8.45 -12.94
C ALA A 190 -1.96 9.92 -13.15
N ILE A 191 -2.14 10.45 -14.36
CA ILE A 191 -1.88 11.87 -14.67
C ILE A 191 -2.84 12.77 -13.89
N VAL A 192 -4.15 12.48 -13.92
CA VAL A 192 -5.16 13.27 -13.19
C VAL A 192 -4.90 13.24 -11.68
N THR A 193 -4.56 12.09 -11.12
CA THR A 193 -4.19 11.96 -9.69
C THR A 193 -2.92 12.74 -9.38
N THR A 194 -1.89 12.68 -10.22
CA THR A 194 -0.64 13.44 -10.02
C THR A 194 -0.91 14.94 -10.05
N VAL A 195 -1.66 15.42 -11.05
CA VAL A 195 -2.08 16.82 -11.13
C VAL A 195 -2.92 17.20 -9.92
N GLY A 196 -3.84 16.34 -9.49
CA GLY A 196 -4.67 16.54 -8.30
C GLY A 196 -3.84 16.67 -7.03
N ILE A 197 -2.84 15.82 -6.83
CA ILE A 197 -1.91 15.90 -5.68
C ILE A 197 -1.11 17.19 -5.73
N VAL A 198 -0.55 17.54 -6.90
CA VAL A 198 0.23 18.78 -7.06
C VAL A 198 -0.62 20.01 -6.77
N LEU A 199 -1.83 20.09 -7.36
CA LEU A 199 -2.75 21.20 -7.11
C LEU A 199 -3.23 21.24 -5.66
N SER A 200 -3.50 20.09 -5.05
CA SER A 200 -3.89 20.00 -3.63
C SER A 200 -2.77 20.52 -2.72
N VAL A 201 -1.54 20.05 -2.88
CA VAL A 201 -0.39 20.51 -2.10
C VAL A 201 -0.13 21.99 -2.36
N LEU A 202 -0.24 22.46 -3.60
CA LEU A 202 -0.05 23.87 -3.96
C LEU A 202 -1.09 24.77 -3.28
N PHE A 203 -2.38 24.45 -3.38
CA PHE A 203 -3.44 25.26 -2.79
C PHE A 203 -3.39 25.26 -1.27
N GLU A 204 -3.13 24.11 -0.63
CA GLU A 204 -2.97 24.06 0.84
C GLU A 204 -1.71 24.79 1.30
N SER A 205 -0.60 24.71 0.54
CA SER A 205 0.62 25.49 0.84
C SER A 205 0.37 27.00 0.71
N LEU A 206 -0.36 27.44 -0.32
CA LEU A 206 -0.72 28.85 -0.49
C LEU A 206 -1.61 29.35 0.67
N ARG A 207 -2.58 28.56 1.12
CA ARG A 207 -3.40 28.89 2.30
C ARG A 207 -2.55 28.95 3.57
N PHE A 208 -1.61 28.02 3.74
CA PHE A 208 -0.68 28.03 4.85
C PHE A 208 0.16 29.32 4.88
N PHE A 209 0.73 29.73 3.75
CA PHE A 209 1.54 30.96 3.66
C PHE A 209 0.74 32.27 3.72
N GLN A 210 -0.60 32.21 3.69
CA GLN A 210 -1.45 33.35 4.05
C GLN A 210 -1.53 33.55 5.57
N ALA A 211 -1.40 32.47 6.35
CA ALA A 211 -1.46 32.50 7.81
C ALA A 211 -0.06 32.61 8.46
N VAL A 212 0.95 32.01 7.84
CA VAL A 212 2.34 31.99 8.33
C VAL A 212 3.24 32.69 7.32
N SER A 213 4.05 33.64 7.77
CA SER A 213 4.96 34.34 6.85
C SER A 213 6.01 33.37 6.31
N LEU A 214 6.38 33.52 5.04
CA LEU A 214 7.43 32.70 4.42
C LEU A 214 8.77 32.85 5.16
N PHE A 215 9.07 34.05 5.66
CA PHE A 215 10.31 34.32 6.37
C PHE A 215 10.36 33.61 7.73
N ASP A 216 9.27 33.66 8.50
CA ASP A 216 9.17 32.96 9.80
C ASP A 216 9.18 31.44 9.62
N PHE A 217 8.59 30.94 8.52
CA PHE A 217 8.71 29.53 8.16
C PHE A 217 10.15 29.16 7.81
N MET A 218 10.84 29.90 6.93
CA MET A 218 12.18 29.53 6.47
C MET A 218 13.25 29.66 7.56
N PHE A 219 13.18 30.68 8.42
CA PHE A 219 14.21 31.00 9.41
C PHE A 219 13.77 30.76 10.86
N GLY A 220 12.53 30.33 11.08
CA GLY A 220 12.03 29.99 12.41
C GLY A 220 12.83 28.84 13.03
N LEU A 221 13.13 28.98 14.32
CA LEU A 221 13.94 28.03 15.10
C LEU A 221 13.08 27.08 15.95
N GLU A 222 11.76 27.24 15.94
CA GLU A 222 10.84 26.41 16.70
C GLU A 222 9.92 25.64 15.77
N TRP A 223 9.76 24.36 16.08
CA TRP A 223 8.82 23.47 15.42
C TRP A 223 7.84 22.93 16.46
N SER A 224 6.70 23.60 16.60
CA SER A 224 5.56 23.16 17.40
C SER A 224 4.29 23.27 16.56
N PRO A 225 3.98 22.23 15.75
CA PRO A 225 2.77 22.22 14.93
C PRO A 225 1.48 22.02 15.75
N GLN A 226 1.59 21.92 17.08
CA GLN A 226 0.45 21.75 17.99
C GLN A 226 -0.29 23.08 18.20
N THR A 227 -1.20 23.39 17.29
CA THR A 227 -2.20 24.45 17.48
C THR A 227 -3.34 23.93 18.36
N ALA A 228 -3.92 24.78 19.22
CA ALA A 228 -5.14 24.43 19.94
C ALA A 228 -6.29 24.26 18.93
N ILE A 229 -6.73 23.02 18.69
CA ILE A 229 -7.84 22.72 17.77
C ILE A 229 -9.19 22.85 18.50
N ARG A 230 -9.19 22.78 19.85
CA ARG A 230 -10.37 22.95 20.71
C ARG A 230 -10.15 24.10 21.71
N ALA A 231 -11.23 24.79 22.09
CA ALA A 231 -11.19 25.89 23.06
C ALA A 231 -10.63 25.47 24.44
N ASP A 232 -10.70 24.17 24.75
CA ASP A 232 -10.24 23.58 26.02
C ASP A 232 -8.79 23.04 25.94
N GLN A 233 -8.17 23.06 24.75
CA GLN A 233 -6.78 22.66 24.57
C GLN A 233 -5.85 23.84 24.87
N VAL A 234 -4.91 23.65 25.80
CA VAL A 234 -3.75 24.52 25.96
C VAL A 234 -2.83 24.27 24.76
N GLY A 235 -2.97 25.06 23.70
CA GLY A 235 -2.07 25.05 22.53
C GLY A 235 -1.44 26.41 22.34
N SER A 236 -0.22 26.44 21.84
CA SER A 236 0.46 27.69 21.46
C SER A 236 -0.08 28.18 20.11
N SER A 237 0.19 29.45 19.77
CA SER A 237 0.26 29.84 18.36
C SER A 237 1.26 28.90 17.70
N GLY A 238 0.82 28.03 16.78
CA GLY A 238 1.69 27.02 16.19
C GLY A 238 2.95 27.64 15.62
N SER A 239 4.13 27.08 15.92
CA SER A 239 5.41 27.51 15.37
C SER A 239 5.87 26.53 14.30
N PHE A 240 6.11 27.06 13.10
CA PHE A 240 6.36 26.25 11.89
C PHE A 240 7.74 26.55 11.28
N GLY A 241 8.76 26.69 12.11
CA GLY A 241 10.13 26.91 11.64
C GLY A 241 10.69 25.69 10.91
N ALA A 242 11.24 25.88 9.72
CA ALA A 242 11.84 24.83 8.90
C ALA A 242 13.27 24.51 9.32
N VAL A 243 13.98 25.42 10.00
CA VAL A 243 15.39 25.24 10.39
C VAL A 243 15.59 23.97 11.23
N PRO A 244 14.80 23.71 12.31
CA PRO A 244 14.94 22.49 13.09
C PRO A 244 14.71 21.20 12.28
N LEU A 245 13.84 21.24 11.27
CA LEU A 245 13.59 20.09 10.39
C LEU A 245 14.81 19.78 9.51
N PHE A 246 15.40 20.82 8.90
CA PHE A 246 16.61 20.65 8.10
C PHE A 246 17.80 20.22 8.95
N VAL A 247 18.04 20.91 10.07
CA VAL A 247 19.13 20.60 11.00
C VAL A 247 18.95 19.20 11.59
N GLY A 248 17.75 18.84 12.02
CA GLY A 248 17.43 17.51 12.54
C GLY A 248 17.68 16.41 11.49
N THR A 249 17.23 16.63 10.25
CA THR A 249 17.47 15.69 9.15
C THR A 249 18.96 15.56 8.84
N MET A 250 19.69 16.67 8.75
CA MET A 250 21.14 16.66 8.55
C MET A 250 21.88 15.96 9.68
N LEU A 251 21.49 16.18 10.94
CA LEU A 251 22.10 15.56 12.11
C LEU A 251 21.88 14.04 12.12
N ILE A 252 20.64 13.59 11.91
CA ILE A 252 20.30 12.16 11.79
C ILE A 252 21.10 11.53 10.65
N SER A 253 21.18 12.22 9.50
CA SER A 253 21.92 11.74 8.32
C SER A 253 23.42 11.64 8.60
N ALA A 254 24.00 12.62 9.28
CA ALA A 254 25.42 12.61 9.66
C ALA A 254 25.73 11.43 10.59
N ILE A 255 24.91 11.22 11.63
CA ILE A 255 25.07 10.09 12.55
C ILE A 255 24.93 8.76 11.81
N ALA A 256 23.93 8.65 10.93
CA ALA A 256 23.71 7.45 10.13
C ALA A 256 24.92 7.14 9.24
N LEU A 257 25.47 8.14 8.54
CA LEU A 257 26.64 7.98 7.66
C LEU A 257 27.91 7.66 8.45
N LEU A 258 28.11 8.26 9.63
CA LEU A 258 29.23 7.95 10.52
C LEU A 258 29.29 6.47 10.93
N ILE A 259 28.14 5.80 10.97
CA ILE A 259 28.04 4.37 11.29
C ILE A 259 28.07 3.54 10.01
N ALA A 260 27.21 3.88 9.05
CA ALA A 260 26.98 3.06 7.86
C ALA A 260 28.17 3.04 6.91
N VAL A 261 28.83 4.18 6.71
CA VAL A 261 29.95 4.28 5.77
C VAL A 261 31.14 3.44 6.24
N PRO A 262 31.66 3.59 7.47
CA PRO A 262 32.79 2.78 7.90
C PRO A 262 32.44 1.30 7.97
N VAL A 263 31.30 0.94 8.57
CA VAL A 263 30.93 -0.47 8.75
C VAL A 263 30.61 -1.13 7.40
N GLY A 264 29.84 -0.45 6.54
CA GLY A 264 29.47 -0.93 5.21
C GLY A 264 30.68 -1.06 4.29
N LEU A 265 31.54 -0.05 4.22
CA LEU A 265 32.74 -0.08 3.37
C LEU A 265 33.74 -1.13 3.84
N MET A 266 34.01 -1.24 5.16
CA MET A 266 34.90 -2.29 5.67
C MET A 266 34.33 -3.69 5.45
N SER A 267 33.01 -3.86 5.57
CA SER A 267 32.35 -5.13 5.25
C SER A 267 32.50 -5.49 3.76
N ALA A 268 32.32 -4.51 2.86
CA ALA A 268 32.51 -4.68 1.43
C ALA A 268 33.95 -5.06 1.07
N ILE A 269 34.94 -4.33 1.58
CA ILE A 269 36.37 -4.61 1.37
C ILE A 269 36.71 -6.01 1.87
N TYR A 270 36.24 -6.37 3.07
CA TYR A 270 36.51 -7.69 3.61
C TYR A 270 35.88 -8.79 2.75
N LEU A 271 34.62 -8.64 2.34
CA LEU A 271 33.89 -9.64 1.55
C LEU A 271 34.44 -9.82 0.13
N SER A 272 34.95 -8.76 -0.49
CA SER A 272 35.52 -8.78 -1.84
C SER A 272 36.97 -9.28 -1.86
N GLU A 273 37.80 -8.85 -0.91
CA GLU A 273 39.26 -9.03 -0.99
C GLU A 273 39.81 -10.12 -0.07
N TYR A 274 39.19 -10.34 1.09
CA TYR A 274 39.77 -11.17 2.15
C TYR A 274 38.92 -12.39 2.51
N ALA A 275 37.61 -12.35 2.26
CA ALA A 275 36.70 -13.38 2.70
C ALA A 275 36.87 -14.68 1.90
N SER A 276 36.86 -15.80 2.63
CA SER A 276 36.77 -17.11 1.98
C SER A 276 35.43 -17.28 1.24
N ARG A 277 35.41 -18.11 0.20
CA ARG A 277 34.19 -18.39 -0.60
C ARG A 277 33.00 -18.81 0.27
N ARG A 278 33.23 -19.58 1.35
CA ARG A 278 32.17 -20.01 2.28
C ARG A 278 31.54 -18.84 3.01
N LEU A 279 32.37 -17.92 3.53
CA LEU A 279 31.88 -16.76 4.26
C LEU A 279 31.13 -15.80 3.33
N ARG A 280 31.66 -15.56 2.12
CA ARG A 280 30.99 -14.72 1.12
C ARG A 280 29.62 -15.26 0.73
N ASN A 281 29.52 -16.57 0.49
CA ASN A 281 28.27 -17.23 0.11
C ASN A 281 27.20 -17.19 1.21
N PHE A 282 27.57 -16.94 2.46
CA PHE A 282 26.63 -16.78 3.57
C PHE A 282 26.34 -15.30 3.86
N ALA A 283 27.38 -14.49 4.01
CA ALA A 283 27.27 -13.09 4.43
C ALA A 283 26.56 -12.21 3.38
N LYS A 284 26.82 -12.40 2.08
CA LYS A 284 26.19 -11.58 1.03
C LYS A 284 24.67 -11.77 0.99
N PRO A 285 24.11 -13.00 0.96
CA PRO A 285 22.66 -13.19 1.12
C PRO A 285 22.09 -12.64 2.44
N MET A 286 22.82 -12.72 3.56
CA MET A 286 22.35 -12.14 4.82
C MET A 286 22.23 -10.62 4.74
N LEU A 287 23.20 -9.93 4.12
CA LEU A 287 23.14 -8.49 3.90
C LEU A 287 21.95 -8.12 2.98
N GLU A 288 21.71 -8.90 1.92
CA GLU A 288 20.55 -8.70 1.04
C GLU A 288 19.22 -8.88 1.77
N ILE A 289 19.11 -9.87 2.66
CA ILE A 289 17.93 -10.07 3.51
C ILE A 289 17.74 -8.89 4.48
N LEU A 290 18.83 -8.39 5.09
CA LEU A 290 18.77 -7.23 5.98
C LEU A 290 18.28 -5.95 5.28
N ALA A 291 18.67 -5.76 4.00
CA ALA A 291 18.18 -4.68 3.14
C ALA A 291 16.69 -4.83 2.77
N GLY A 292 16.16 -6.05 2.79
CA GLY A 292 14.76 -6.35 2.50
C GLY A 292 13.79 -6.10 3.67
N ILE A 293 14.28 -5.80 4.87
CA ILE A 293 13.43 -5.50 6.03
C ILE A 293 12.65 -4.19 5.76
N PRO A 294 11.31 -4.18 5.90
CA PRO A 294 10.52 -2.97 5.69
C PRO A 294 10.96 -1.82 6.61
N THR A 295 11.06 -0.61 6.06
CA THR A 295 11.50 0.60 6.79
C THR A 295 10.64 0.90 8.02
N VAL A 296 9.34 0.59 7.96
CA VAL A 296 8.40 0.73 9.08
C VAL A 296 8.82 -0.10 10.29
N VAL A 297 9.37 -1.32 10.07
CA VAL A 297 9.85 -2.18 11.16
C VAL A 297 11.03 -1.54 11.88
N TYR A 298 11.98 -0.96 11.12
CA TYR A 298 13.09 -0.20 11.70
C TYR A 298 12.60 1.03 12.48
N GLY A 299 11.58 1.74 11.98
CA GLY A 299 10.97 2.88 12.67
C GLY A 299 10.36 2.51 14.03
N PHE A 300 9.55 1.45 14.09
CA PHE A 300 9.00 0.96 15.35
C PHE A 300 10.08 0.43 16.31
N PHE A 301 11.07 -0.28 15.79
CA PHE A 301 12.21 -0.74 16.59
C PHE A 301 13.01 0.43 17.17
N ALA A 302 13.23 1.48 16.39
CA ALA A 302 13.88 2.71 16.84
C ALA A 302 13.11 3.33 18.00
N ALA A 303 11.80 3.54 17.85
CA ALA A 303 10.98 4.21 18.84
C ALA A 303 10.77 3.40 20.13
N LEU A 304 10.55 2.08 20.01
CA LEU A 304 10.15 1.24 21.14
C LEU A 304 11.33 0.57 21.86
N THR A 305 12.46 0.40 21.18
CA THR A 305 13.63 -0.31 21.74
C THR A 305 14.85 0.60 21.85
N VAL A 306 15.29 1.19 20.73
CA VAL A 306 16.57 1.91 20.69
C VAL A 306 16.48 3.27 21.39
N ALA A 307 15.40 4.02 21.20
CA ALA A 307 15.19 5.31 21.85
C ALA A 307 15.17 5.20 23.39
N PRO A 308 14.39 4.29 24.02
CA PRO A 308 14.46 4.06 25.46
C PRO A 308 15.85 3.60 25.91
N LEU A 309 16.53 2.74 25.14
CA LEU A 309 17.87 2.27 25.46
C LEU A 309 18.88 3.44 25.50
N VAL A 310 18.90 4.29 24.46
CA VAL A 310 19.77 5.46 24.37
C VAL A 310 19.48 6.44 25.50
N ARG A 311 18.21 6.69 25.80
CA ARG A 311 17.80 7.53 26.95
C ARG A 311 18.30 6.96 28.28
N ASN A 312 18.07 5.69 28.55
CA ASN A 312 18.45 5.06 29.82
C ASN A 312 19.97 5.02 30.00
N LEU A 313 20.72 4.79 28.91
CA LEU A 313 22.19 4.87 28.92
C LEU A 313 22.69 6.30 29.14
N GLY A 314 22.04 7.30 28.53
CA GLY A 314 22.35 8.70 28.80
C GLY A 314 22.13 9.08 30.26
N GLN A 315 20.99 8.67 30.82
CA GLN A 315 20.66 8.93 32.23
C GLN A 315 21.61 8.24 33.20
N SER A 316 22.10 7.03 32.89
CA SER A 316 23.03 6.32 33.76
C SER A 316 24.41 6.99 33.85
N ILE A 317 24.80 7.77 32.85
CA ILE A 317 26.02 8.59 32.84
C ILE A 317 25.76 10.06 33.21
N GLY A 318 24.55 10.38 33.69
CA GLY A 318 24.17 11.72 34.17
C GLY A 318 23.81 12.73 33.07
N LEU A 319 23.54 12.29 31.85
CA LEU A 319 23.07 13.14 30.75
C LEU A 319 21.54 13.17 30.68
N ASP A 320 20.98 14.35 30.41
CA ASP A 320 19.56 14.49 30.12
C ASP A 320 19.30 14.21 28.63
N VAL A 321 18.73 13.04 28.35
CA VAL A 321 18.50 12.54 26.99
C VAL A 321 17.02 12.26 26.79
N SER A 322 16.45 12.84 25.74
CA SER A 322 15.07 12.56 25.32
C SER A 322 14.99 11.27 24.50
N SER A 323 13.86 10.57 24.61
CA SER A 323 13.51 9.45 23.72
C SER A 323 13.37 9.89 22.25
N GLU A 324 13.15 11.19 22.01
CA GLU A 324 13.09 11.77 20.67
C GLU A 324 14.47 12.24 20.16
N SER A 325 15.57 11.73 20.75
CA SER A 325 16.92 12.13 20.36
C SER A 325 17.28 11.74 18.93
N ALA A 326 17.92 12.65 18.20
CA ALA A 326 18.46 12.40 16.87
C ALA A 326 19.50 11.27 16.84
N LEU A 327 20.16 11.00 17.98
CA LEU A 327 21.12 9.91 18.12
C LEU A 327 20.45 8.54 17.97
N ALA A 328 19.31 8.31 18.64
CA ALA A 328 18.59 7.04 18.54
C ALA A 328 18.11 6.78 17.10
N ALA A 329 17.49 7.78 16.47
CA ALA A 329 17.04 7.70 15.08
C ALA A 329 18.22 7.49 14.11
N GLY A 330 19.30 8.27 14.27
CA GLY A 330 20.50 8.21 13.44
C GLY A 330 21.22 6.87 13.52
N VAL A 331 21.32 6.26 14.71
CA VAL A 331 21.93 4.93 14.87
C VAL A 331 21.15 3.85 14.13
N VAL A 332 19.83 3.82 14.28
CA VAL A 332 18.99 2.82 13.60
C VAL A 332 19.02 3.02 12.09
N MET A 333 18.93 4.27 11.63
CA MET A 333 19.11 4.59 10.21
C MET A 333 20.49 4.17 9.70
N GLY A 334 21.54 4.37 10.49
CA GLY A 334 22.88 3.89 10.17
C GLY A 334 22.91 2.38 9.96
N VAL A 335 22.37 1.60 10.90
CA VAL A 335 22.28 0.14 10.79
C VAL A 335 21.49 -0.30 9.56
N MET A 336 20.37 0.37 9.27
CA MET A 336 19.56 0.11 8.09
C MET A 336 20.32 0.40 6.78
N ILE A 337 21.21 1.38 6.76
CA ILE A 337 21.98 1.78 5.57
C ILE A 337 23.21 0.88 5.34
N ILE A 338 23.72 0.17 6.37
CA ILE A 338 24.90 -0.72 6.26
C ILE A 338 24.81 -1.70 5.07
N PRO A 339 23.72 -2.46 4.87
CA PRO A 339 23.67 -3.43 3.78
C PRO A 339 23.68 -2.78 2.40
N PHE A 340 23.08 -1.59 2.26
CA PHE A 340 23.09 -0.83 1.02
C PHE A 340 24.51 -0.33 0.69
N VAL A 341 25.19 0.29 1.66
CA VAL A 341 26.58 0.73 1.48
C VAL A 341 27.48 -0.46 1.19
N SER A 342 27.36 -1.54 1.97
CA SER A 342 28.19 -2.74 1.78
C SER A 342 27.95 -3.39 0.42
N SER A 343 26.70 -3.47 -0.06
CA SER A 343 26.42 -4.10 -1.35
C SER A 343 26.92 -3.25 -2.51
N LEU A 344 26.64 -1.95 -2.50
CA LEU A 344 27.09 -1.03 -3.55
C LEU A 344 28.62 -0.96 -3.60
N SER A 345 29.29 -0.84 -2.45
CA SER A 345 30.75 -0.85 -2.40
C SER A 345 31.35 -2.18 -2.86
N ASP A 346 30.76 -3.33 -2.52
CA ASP A 346 31.22 -4.65 -2.98
C ASP A 346 31.12 -4.78 -4.50
N ASP A 347 30.02 -4.30 -5.11
CA ASP A 347 29.83 -4.35 -6.56
C ASP A 347 30.87 -3.49 -7.30
N VAL A 348 31.17 -2.30 -6.77
CA VAL A 348 32.17 -1.39 -7.34
C VAL A 348 33.60 -1.94 -7.18
N ILE A 349 33.95 -2.50 -6.02
CA ILE A 349 35.28 -3.12 -5.79
C ILE A 349 35.49 -4.32 -6.72
N ASN A 350 34.47 -5.17 -6.89
CA ASN A 350 34.54 -6.33 -7.79
C ASN A 350 34.58 -5.94 -9.29
N ALA A 351 34.20 -4.71 -9.65
CA ALA A 351 34.30 -4.21 -11.01
C ALA A 351 35.74 -3.84 -11.42
N VAL A 352 36.66 -3.68 -10.45
CA VAL A 352 38.07 -3.37 -10.73
C VAL A 352 38.77 -4.55 -11.43
N PRO A 353 39.36 -4.35 -12.64
CA PRO A 353 39.95 -5.42 -13.43
C PRO A 353 41.01 -6.25 -12.70
N GLN A 354 41.00 -7.57 -12.92
CA GLN A 354 41.96 -8.49 -12.31
C GLN A 354 43.43 -8.16 -12.64
N ALA A 355 43.69 -7.64 -13.84
CA ALA A 355 45.02 -7.24 -14.27
C ALA A 355 45.68 -6.18 -13.36
N LEU A 356 44.90 -5.26 -12.78
CA LEU A 356 45.43 -4.27 -11.83
C LEU A 356 45.87 -4.92 -10.51
N ARG A 357 45.12 -5.93 -10.07
CA ARG A 357 45.38 -6.71 -8.85
C ARG A 357 46.66 -7.53 -9.02
N ASP A 358 46.73 -8.27 -10.11
CA ASP A 358 47.88 -9.13 -10.43
C ASP A 358 49.14 -8.29 -10.68
N GLY A 359 49.01 -7.14 -11.36
CA GLY A 359 50.11 -6.20 -11.60
C GLY A 359 50.70 -5.62 -10.31
N SER A 360 49.85 -5.23 -9.35
CA SER A 360 50.28 -4.74 -8.04
C SER A 360 51.06 -5.81 -7.26
N LEU A 361 50.54 -7.03 -7.21
CA LEU A 361 51.19 -8.15 -6.53
C LEU A 361 52.52 -8.54 -7.19
N ALA A 362 52.61 -8.47 -8.53
CA ALA A 362 53.84 -8.75 -9.26
C ALA A 362 54.98 -7.74 -8.96
N LEU A 363 54.64 -6.52 -8.54
CA LEU A 363 55.60 -5.51 -8.07
C LEU A 363 56.02 -5.73 -6.60
N GLY A 364 55.56 -6.80 -5.95
CA GLY A 364 55.88 -7.13 -4.57
C GLY A 364 54.99 -6.47 -3.52
N ALA A 365 53.88 -5.83 -3.92
CA ALA A 365 52.93 -5.26 -2.98
C ALA A 365 52.20 -6.36 -2.19
N THR A 366 51.93 -6.09 -0.92
CA THR A 366 51.07 -6.94 -0.09
C THR A 366 49.59 -6.82 -0.51
N PRO A 367 48.73 -7.77 -0.13
CA PRO A 367 47.28 -7.66 -0.38
C PRO A 367 46.69 -6.36 0.19
N SER A 368 47.12 -5.92 1.37
CA SER A 368 46.63 -4.67 1.98
C SER A 368 47.11 -3.42 1.27
N GLU A 369 48.34 -3.42 0.74
CA GLU A 369 48.84 -2.33 -0.11
C GLU A 369 48.08 -2.28 -1.44
N THR A 370 47.85 -3.44 -2.06
CA THR A 370 47.06 -3.54 -3.31
C THR A 370 45.64 -3.00 -3.12
N VAL A 371 44.97 -3.33 -2.01
CA VAL A 371 43.64 -2.79 -1.70
C VAL A 371 43.67 -1.28 -1.52
N ARG A 372 44.59 -0.76 -0.70
CA ARG A 372 44.62 0.67 -0.36
C ARG A 372 45.13 1.58 -1.48
N GLN A 373 46.10 1.12 -2.26
CA GLN A 373 46.83 1.96 -3.22
C GLN A 373 46.35 1.76 -4.66
N VAL A 374 45.69 0.64 -4.98
CA VAL A 374 45.25 0.34 -6.35
C VAL A 374 43.74 0.16 -6.42
N ILE A 375 43.17 -0.75 -5.63
CA ILE A 375 41.76 -1.14 -5.78
C ILE A 375 40.83 0.00 -5.34
N ILE A 376 41.01 0.54 -4.13
CA ILE A 376 40.15 1.61 -3.61
C ILE A 376 40.24 2.88 -4.48
N PRO A 377 41.43 3.37 -4.89
CA PRO A 377 41.53 4.50 -5.81
C PRO A 377 40.94 4.25 -7.20
N ALA A 378 40.98 3.00 -7.70
CA ALA A 378 40.37 2.65 -8.98
C ALA A 378 38.85 2.43 -8.91
N ALA A 379 38.31 2.26 -7.69
CA ALA A 379 36.89 2.06 -7.40
C ALA A 379 36.15 3.36 -7.05
N LEU A 380 36.87 4.47 -6.79
CA LEU A 380 36.33 5.81 -6.60
C LEU A 380 36.15 6.52 -7.94
#